data_AF-A0A1V2QXI3-F1
#
_entry.id   AF-A0A1V2QXI3-F1
#
_cell.length_a   1.000
_cell.length_b   1.000
_cell.length_c   1.000
_cell.angle_alpha   90.00
_cell.angle_beta   90.00
_cell.angle_gamma   90.00
#
_symmetry.space_group_name_H-M   'P 1'
#
loop_
_entity.id
_entity.type
_entity.pdbx_description
1 polymer ?
#
loop_
_entity_poly.entity_id
_entity_poly.type
_entity_poly.pdbx_seq_one_letter_code
_entity_poly.pdbx_strand_id
1 'polypeptide(L)'
;MSEPVERVARQVDRLCWTGILLGLAFTMTNVQQFAAAGAPVWSLAWSAAWLLDPMVSLVLLAILRAEQVTARYGVRMGGWVRAAKWFTLAATYVMNTWSAFVAGSAALVVLHSVPPLVVFVAAEAVTELRDKLGAAVNAAPSAPPAPLPSVPRTSFADYLAAARAARTPDVKVTPAWVREVTGCSRGLSSRLAAALVADGGRS
;
A
#
# COMPACT_ATOMS: atom_id res chain seq x y z
N MET A 1 16.83 2.91 11.15
CA MET A 1 17.12 1.50 11.50
C MET A 1 15.85 0.63 11.35
N SER A 2 15.18 0.73 10.20
CA SER A 2 13.78 0.30 9.99
C SER A 2 13.65 -0.99 9.14
N GLU A 3 14.73 -1.35 8.46
CA GLU A 3 14.82 -2.50 7.54
C GLU A 3 14.56 -3.89 8.18
N PRO A 4 14.86 -4.14 9.47
CA PRO A 4 14.53 -5.42 10.10
C PRO A 4 13.02 -5.63 10.28
N VAL A 5 12.30 -4.57 10.69
CA VAL A 5 10.87 -4.65 11.05
C VAL A 5 10.01 -4.87 9.80
N GLU A 6 10.31 -4.19 8.70
CA GLU A 6 9.58 -4.35 7.44
C GLU A 6 9.78 -5.74 6.81
N ARG A 7 10.99 -6.30 6.95
CA ARG A 7 11.28 -7.67 6.47
C ARG A 7 10.51 -8.72 7.29
N VAL A 8 10.49 -8.57 8.62
CA VAL A 8 9.70 -9.44 9.51
C VAL A 8 8.21 -9.32 9.21
N ALA A 9 7.69 -8.11 9.02
CA ALA A 9 6.29 -7.89 8.66
C ALA A 9 5.89 -8.59 7.35
N ARG A 10 6.71 -8.46 6.30
CA ARG A 10 6.47 -9.15 5.01
C ARG A 10 6.57 -10.67 5.14
N GLN A 11 7.47 -11.18 5.97
CA GLN A 11 7.58 -12.62 6.21
C GLN A 11 6.37 -13.18 6.95
N VAL A 12 5.91 -12.50 8.00
CA VAL A 12 4.71 -12.88 8.75
C VAL A 12 3.46 -12.83 7.86
N ASP A 13 3.30 -11.78 7.06
CA ASP A 13 2.19 -11.68 6.11
C ASP A 13 2.20 -12.84 5.10
N ARG A 14 3.36 -13.16 4.52
CA ARG A 14 3.51 -14.32 3.61
C ARG A 14 3.17 -15.64 4.27
N LEU A 15 3.64 -15.90 5.49
CA LEU A 15 3.34 -17.13 6.21
C LEU A 15 1.84 -17.23 6.50
N CYS A 16 1.21 -16.12 6.89
CA CYS A 16 -0.22 -16.10 7.17
C CYS A 16 -1.05 -16.35 5.90
N TRP A 17 -0.72 -15.70 4.78
CA TRP A 17 -1.35 -15.97 3.49
C TRP A 17 -1.16 -17.40 3.02
N THR A 18 0.03 -17.96 3.23
CA THR A 18 0.31 -19.37 2.89
C THR A 18 -0.58 -20.30 3.72
N GLY A 19 -0.69 -20.07 5.03
CA GLY A 19 -1.57 -20.83 5.91
C GLY A 19 -3.05 -20.72 5.52
N ILE A 20 -3.52 -19.52 5.20
CA ILE A 20 -4.89 -19.28 4.70
C ILE A 20 -5.13 -20.07 3.41
N LEU A 21 -4.24 -19.97 2.41
CA LEU A 21 -4.40 -20.66 1.13
C LEU A 21 -4.39 -22.19 1.29
N LEU A 22 -3.51 -22.73 2.15
CA LEU A 22 -3.46 -24.16 2.44
C LEU A 22 -4.73 -24.64 3.16
N GLY A 23 -5.21 -23.87 4.15
CA GLY A 23 -6.45 -24.17 4.86
C GLY A 23 -7.66 -24.13 3.93
N LEU A 24 -7.73 -23.13 3.05
CA LEU A 24 -8.78 -23.01 2.04
C LEU A 24 -8.73 -24.15 1.01
N ALA A 25 -7.54 -24.57 0.58
CA ALA A 25 -7.41 -25.71 -0.33
C ALA A 25 -7.91 -26.99 0.35
N PHE A 26 -7.61 -27.19 1.64
CA PHE A 26 -8.13 -28.32 2.40
C PHE A 26 -9.66 -28.28 2.51
N THR A 27 -10.25 -27.16 2.94
CA THR A 27 -11.71 -27.03 3.05
C THR A 27 -12.38 -27.22 1.69
N MET A 28 -11.81 -26.67 0.63
CA MET A 28 -12.28 -26.79 -0.74
C MET A 28 -12.34 -28.24 -1.20
N THR A 29 -11.31 -29.05 -0.91
CA THR A 29 -11.32 -30.48 -1.28
C THR A 29 -12.41 -31.26 -0.54
N ASN A 30 -12.63 -30.95 0.74
CA ASN A 30 -13.64 -31.64 1.55
C ASN A 30 -15.06 -31.26 1.11
N VAL A 31 -15.31 -29.97 0.92
CA VAL A 31 -16.59 -29.46 0.38
C VAL A 31 -16.83 -29.98 -1.03
N GLN A 32 -15.80 -30.09 -1.86
CA GLN A 32 -15.94 -30.66 -3.20
C GLN A 32 -16.40 -32.11 -3.14
N GLN A 33 -15.78 -32.94 -2.30
CA GLN A 33 -16.20 -34.34 -2.15
C GLN A 33 -17.63 -34.45 -1.64
N PHE A 34 -18.00 -33.61 -0.67
CA PHE A 34 -19.36 -33.55 -0.14
C PHE A 34 -20.38 -33.12 -1.20
N ALA A 35 -20.12 -32.03 -1.92
CA ALA A 35 -21.02 -31.45 -2.91
C ALA A 35 -21.09 -32.27 -4.21
N ALA A 36 -20.01 -32.94 -4.60
CA ALA A 36 -20.02 -33.84 -5.74
C ALA A 36 -20.87 -35.09 -5.47
N ALA A 37 -21.00 -35.53 -4.22
CA ALA A 37 -21.91 -36.61 -3.80
C ALA A 37 -21.85 -37.87 -4.69
N GLY A 38 -20.64 -38.25 -5.14
CA GLY A 38 -20.43 -39.40 -6.04
C GLY A 38 -20.63 -39.12 -7.54
N ALA A 39 -20.77 -37.87 -7.95
CA ALA A 39 -20.86 -37.48 -9.36
C ALA A 39 -19.65 -37.97 -10.16
N PRO A 40 -19.83 -38.37 -11.44
CA PRO A 40 -18.74 -38.80 -12.30
C PRO A 40 -17.66 -37.72 -12.42
N VAL A 41 -16.40 -38.13 -12.38
CA VAL A 41 -15.26 -37.23 -12.60
C VAL A 41 -15.43 -36.55 -13.97
N TRP A 42 -15.16 -35.24 -14.02
CA TRP A 42 -15.36 -34.37 -15.19
C TRP A 42 -16.81 -34.05 -15.57
N SER A 43 -17.80 -34.52 -14.79
CA SER A 43 -19.17 -34.02 -14.96
C SER A 43 -19.29 -32.54 -14.58
N LEU A 44 -20.34 -31.88 -15.08
CA LEU A 44 -20.65 -30.49 -14.70
C LEU A 44 -20.85 -30.35 -13.19
N ALA A 45 -21.51 -31.33 -12.54
CA ALA A 45 -21.71 -31.33 -11.09
C ALA A 45 -20.39 -31.47 -10.32
N TRP A 46 -19.51 -32.39 -10.73
CA TRP A 46 -18.19 -32.58 -10.13
C TRP A 46 -17.32 -31.31 -10.25
N SER A 47 -17.39 -30.66 -11.41
CA SER A 47 -16.65 -29.42 -11.71
C SER A 47 -17.21 -28.23 -10.94
N ALA A 48 -18.54 -28.09 -10.87
CA ALA A 48 -19.21 -27.02 -10.12
C ALA A 48 -18.98 -27.11 -8.61
N ALA A 49 -18.87 -28.33 -8.07
CA ALA A 49 -18.58 -28.57 -6.65
C ALA A 49 -17.27 -27.91 -6.18
N TRP A 50 -16.28 -27.75 -7.08
CA TRP A 50 -15.03 -27.04 -6.77
C TRP A 50 -15.24 -25.54 -6.52
N LEU A 51 -16.30 -24.92 -7.06
CA LEU A 51 -16.52 -23.47 -6.90
C LEU A 51 -17.23 -23.10 -5.59
N LEU A 52 -17.91 -24.06 -4.95
CA LEU A 52 -18.80 -23.76 -3.83
C LEU A 52 -18.04 -23.14 -2.64
N ASP A 53 -16.97 -23.79 -2.18
CA ASP A 53 -16.18 -23.32 -1.03
C ASP A 53 -15.38 -22.03 -1.32
N PRO A 54 -14.69 -21.89 -2.49
CA PRO A 54 -14.02 -20.64 -2.83
C PRO A 54 -14.97 -19.44 -2.91
N MET A 55 -16.19 -19.62 -3.45
CA MET A 55 -17.16 -18.52 -3.51
C MET A 55 -17.55 -18.03 -2.11
N VAL A 56 -17.89 -18.93 -1.19
CA VAL A 56 -18.23 -18.57 0.19
C VAL A 56 -17.06 -17.89 0.90
N SER A 57 -15.86 -18.45 0.75
CA SER A 57 -14.63 -17.92 1.34
C SER A 57 -14.27 -16.53 0.81
N LEU A 58 -14.44 -16.29 -0.49
CA LEU A 58 -14.21 -14.97 -1.10
C LEU A 58 -15.22 -13.94 -0.61
N VAL A 59 -16.49 -14.30 -0.49
CA VAL A 59 -17.53 -13.41 0.07
C VAL A 59 -17.20 -13.05 1.52
N LEU A 60 -16.82 -14.04 2.34
CA LEU A 60 -16.38 -13.80 3.72
C LEU A 60 -15.16 -12.88 3.77
N LEU A 61 -14.12 -13.15 2.97
CA LEU A 61 -12.92 -12.31 2.90
C LEU A 61 -13.25 -10.88 2.43
N ALA A 62 -14.18 -10.72 1.51
CA ALA A 62 -14.66 -9.42 1.05
C ALA A 62 -15.41 -8.67 2.17
N ILE A 63 -16.25 -9.35 2.94
CA ILE A 63 -16.93 -8.78 4.11
C ILE A 63 -15.91 -8.33 5.15
N LEU A 64 -14.94 -9.18 5.48
CA LEU A 64 -13.85 -8.86 6.41
C LEU A 64 -13.06 -7.64 5.92
N ARG A 65 -12.73 -7.59 4.63
CA ARG A 65 -12.03 -6.47 4.03
C ARG A 65 -12.87 -5.19 4.05
N ALA A 66 -14.17 -5.29 3.76
CA ALA A 66 -15.07 -4.15 3.75
C ALA A 66 -15.19 -3.51 5.13
N GLU A 67 -15.35 -4.30 6.20
CA GLU A 67 -15.39 -3.80 7.58
C GLU A 67 -14.14 -3.01 7.94
N GLN A 68 -12.97 -3.53 7.59
CA GLN A 68 -11.68 -2.91 7.92
C GLN A 68 -11.51 -1.59 7.17
N VAL A 69 -11.88 -1.57 5.88
CA VAL A 69 -11.90 -0.34 5.10
C VAL A 69 -12.86 0.68 5.71
N THR A 70 -14.08 0.29 6.09
CA THR A 70 -15.04 1.24 6.69
C THR A 70 -14.63 1.71 8.08
N ALA A 71 -14.00 0.85 8.88
CA ALA A 71 -13.47 1.22 10.20
C ALA A 71 -12.42 2.33 10.09
N ARG A 72 -11.57 2.30 9.04
CA ARG A 72 -10.60 3.37 8.76
C ARG A 72 -11.25 4.72 8.44
N TYR A 73 -12.46 4.73 7.89
CA TYR A 73 -13.24 5.95 7.64
C TYR A 73 -14.18 6.31 8.81
N GLY A 74 -14.08 5.63 9.96
CA GLY A 74 -14.89 5.91 11.15
C GLY A 74 -16.34 5.41 11.08
N VAL A 75 -16.69 4.61 10.07
CA VAL A 75 -18.03 4.05 9.91
C VAL A 75 -18.11 2.72 10.66
N ARG A 76 -18.88 2.68 11.75
CA ARG A 76 -19.11 1.44 12.49
C ARG A 76 -20.12 0.56 11.73
N MET A 77 -19.66 -0.58 11.24
CA MET A 77 -20.53 -1.62 10.71
C MET A 77 -21.38 -2.22 11.84
N GLY A 78 -22.69 -2.37 11.60
CA GLY A 78 -23.66 -2.84 12.59
C GLY A 78 -23.62 -4.35 12.86
N GLY A 79 -24.47 -4.82 13.78
CA GLY A 79 -24.54 -6.23 14.18
C GLY A 79 -24.87 -7.23 13.04
N TRP A 80 -25.45 -6.74 11.94
CA TRP A 80 -25.73 -7.54 10.75
C TRP A 80 -24.47 -8.15 10.13
N VAL A 81 -23.35 -7.42 10.11
CA VAL A 81 -22.11 -7.92 9.51
C VAL A 81 -21.50 -9.02 10.38
N ARG A 82 -21.59 -8.88 11.71
CA ARG A 82 -21.25 -9.95 12.65
C ARG A 82 -22.11 -11.19 12.43
N ALA A 83 -23.41 -11.03 12.23
CA ALA A 83 -24.29 -12.16 11.92
C ALA A 83 -23.89 -12.85 10.61
N ALA A 84 -23.58 -12.09 9.55
CA ALA A 84 -23.12 -12.63 8.27
C ALA A 84 -21.80 -13.43 8.40
N LYS A 85 -20.84 -12.95 9.21
CA LYS A 85 -19.60 -13.68 9.50
C LYS A 85 -19.86 -15.01 10.21
N TRP A 86 -20.66 -14.99 11.27
CA TRP A 86 -20.97 -16.21 12.00
C TRP A 86 -21.77 -17.20 11.15
N PHE A 87 -22.68 -16.70 10.31
CA PHE A 87 -23.43 -17.53 9.38
C PHE A 87 -22.52 -18.21 8.36
N THR A 88 -21.62 -17.46 7.72
CA THR A 88 -20.68 -18.01 6.72
C THR A 88 -19.67 -18.97 7.35
N LEU A 89 -19.17 -18.67 8.55
CA LEU A 89 -18.32 -19.58 9.31
C LEU A 89 -19.06 -20.87 9.70
N ALA A 90 -20.30 -20.77 10.20
CA ALA A 90 -21.11 -21.92 10.57
C ALA A 90 -21.43 -22.80 9.36
N ALA A 91 -21.77 -22.21 8.22
CA ALA A 91 -22.00 -22.94 6.98
C ALA A 91 -20.73 -23.73 6.56
N THR A 92 -19.56 -23.08 6.59
CA THR A 92 -18.28 -23.72 6.23
C THR A 92 -17.92 -24.84 7.21
N TYR A 93 -18.13 -24.60 8.51
CA TYR A 93 -17.91 -25.60 9.56
C TYR A 93 -18.79 -26.82 9.36
N VAL A 94 -20.09 -26.62 9.14
CA VAL A 94 -21.05 -27.72 8.93
C VAL A 94 -20.65 -28.54 7.71
N MET A 95 -20.39 -27.90 6.56
CA MET A 95 -20.00 -28.62 5.35
C MET A 95 -18.72 -29.45 5.54
N ASN A 96 -17.76 -28.94 6.32
CA ASN A 96 -16.52 -29.67 6.57
C ASN A 96 -16.67 -30.82 7.56
N THR A 97 -17.55 -30.69 8.55
CA THR A 97 -17.67 -31.67 9.65
C THR A 97 -18.85 -32.63 9.50
N TRP A 98 -19.76 -32.40 8.54
CA TRP A 98 -20.99 -33.17 8.39
C TRP A 98 -20.76 -34.68 8.25
N SER A 99 -19.85 -35.08 7.36
CA SER A 99 -19.48 -36.48 7.17
C SER A 99 -18.90 -37.12 8.43
N ALA A 100 -18.12 -36.35 9.20
CA ALA A 100 -17.55 -36.78 10.47
C ALA A 100 -18.61 -36.99 11.55
N PHE A 101 -19.64 -36.13 11.58
CA PHE A 101 -20.81 -36.31 12.45
C PHE A 101 -21.62 -37.56 12.08
N VAL A 102 -21.88 -37.77 10.79
CA VAL A 102 -22.55 -38.99 10.29
C VAL A 102 -21.74 -40.24 10.64
N ALA A 103 -20.42 -40.17 10.60
CA ALA A 103 -19.52 -41.24 11.00
C ALA A 103 -19.37 -41.43 12.52
N GLY A 104 -19.91 -40.52 13.35
CA GLY A 104 -19.80 -40.57 14.81
C GLY A 104 -18.38 -40.41 15.35
N SER A 105 -17.44 -39.86 14.56
CA SER A 105 -16.02 -39.80 14.92
C SER A 105 -15.61 -38.42 15.42
N ALA A 106 -15.40 -38.29 16.72
CA ALA A 106 -14.90 -37.06 17.33
C ALA A 106 -13.54 -36.63 16.77
N ALA A 107 -12.67 -37.58 16.44
CA ALA A 107 -11.36 -37.30 15.84
C ALA A 107 -11.51 -36.65 14.46
N LEU A 108 -12.43 -37.14 13.62
CA LEU A 108 -12.70 -36.55 12.31
C LEU A 108 -13.37 -35.18 12.43
N VAL A 109 -14.26 -34.99 13.41
CA VAL A 109 -14.86 -33.67 13.67
C VAL A 109 -13.77 -32.65 14.01
N VAL A 110 -12.83 -33.00 14.89
CA VAL A 110 -11.68 -32.12 15.20
C VAL A 110 -10.84 -31.88 13.95
N LEU A 111 -10.48 -32.94 13.22
CA LEU A 111 -9.62 -32.85 12.04
C LEU A 111 -10.19 -31.91 10.96
N HIS A 112 -11.49 -31.98 10.72
CA HIS A 112 -12.14 -31.17 9.68
C HIS A 112 -12.67 -29.81 10.17
N SER A 113 -12.71 -29.57 11.49
CA SER A 113 -13.08 -28.26 12.05
C SER A 113 -11.92 -27.29 12.21
N VAL A 114 -10.70 -27.81 12.44
CA VAL A 114 -9.52 -26.97 12.64
C VAL A 114 -9.22 -26.06 11.44
N PRO A 115 -9.21 -26.56 10.18
CA PRO A 115 -8.91 -25.72 9.02
C PRO A 115 -9.84 -24.50 8.85
N PRO A 116 -11.19 -24.63 8.84
CA PRO A 116 -12.05 -23.46 8.66
C PRO A 116 -11.95 -22.44 9.80
N LEU A 117 -11.78 -22.90 11.04
CA LEU A 117 -11.61 -22.02 12.20
C LEU A 117 -10.29 -21.25 12.13
N VAL A 118 -9.19 -21.93 11.79
CA VAL A 118 -7.87 -21.31 11.64
C VAL A 118 -7.85 -20.31 10.49
N VAL A 119 -8.46 -20.63 9.34
CA VAL A 119 -8.58 -19.71 8.21
C VAL A 119 -9.36 -18.46 8.61
N PHE A 120 -10.48 -18.61 9.31
CA PHE A 120 -11.29 -17.49 9.78
C PHE A 120 -10.49 -16.57 10.72
N VAL A 121 -9.84 -17.14 11.73
CA VAL A 121 -9.03 -16.38 12.70
C VAL A 121 -7.83 -15.73 12.02
N ALA A 122 -7.15 -16.45 11.11
CA ALA A 122 -6.03 -15.92 10.35
C ALA A 122 -6.45 -14.77 9.44
N ALA A 123 -7.60 -14.87 8.78
CA ALA A 123 -8.12 -13.80 7.93
C ALA A 123 -8.43 -12.53 8.73
N GLU A 124 -9.07 -12.66 9.90
CA GLU A 124 -9.27 -11.55 10.85
C GLU A 124 -7.92 -10.95 11.28
N ALA A 125 -6.99 -11.78 11.73
CA ALA A 125 -5.68 -11.35 12.22
C ALA A 125 -4.83 -10.65 11.14
N VAL A 126 -4.84 -11.15 9.90
CA VAL A 126 -4.13 -10.51 8.77
C VAL A 126 -4.67 -9.12 8.52
N THR A 127 -6.00 -8.94 8.59
CA THR A 127 -6.57 -7.61 8.37
C THR A 127 -6.15 -6.62 9.46
N GLU A 128 -6.19 -7.03 10.73
CA GLU A 128 -5.74 -6.19 11.84
C GLU A 128 -4.23 -5.89 11.78
N LEU A 129 -3.42 -6.89 11.41
CA LEU A 129 -1.98 -6.72 11.24
C LEU A 129 -1.66 -5.69 10.15
N ARG A 130 -2.34 -5.77 8.99
CA ARG A 130 -2.16 -4.82 7.88
C ARG A 130 -2.55 -3.40 8.27
N ASP A 131 -3.57 -3.25 9.11
CA ASP A 131 -3.99 -1.95 9.63
C ASP A 131 -2.93 -1.36 10.57
N LYS A 132 -2.42 -2.15 11.52
CA LYS A 132 -1.36 -1.73 12.45
C LYS A 132 -0.05 -1.40 11.74
N LEU A 133 0.33 -2.19 10.72
CA LEU A 133 1.51 -1.93 9.90
C LEU A 133 1.34 -0.64 9.08
N GLY A 134 0.16 -0.41 8.49
CA GLY A 134 -0.13 0.84 7.78
C GLY A 134 -0.04 2.05 8.69
N ALA A 135 -0.57 1.96 9.91
CA ALA A 135 -0.45 3.02 10.91
C ALA A 135 1.01 3.26 11.32
N ALA A 136 1.80 2.20 11.54
CA ALA A 136 3.22 2.32 11.91
C ALA A 136 4.07 2.93 10.79
N VAL A 137 3.81 2.59 9.53
CA VAL A 137 4.49 3.19 8.36
C VAL A 137 4.14 4.68 8.23
N ASN A 138 2.88 5.06 8.44
CA ASN A 138 2.45 6.46 8.39
C ASN A 138 2.89 7.27 9.63
N ALA A 139 3.08 6.63 10.77
CA ALA A 139 3.57 7.24 12.01
C ALA A 139 5.10 7.35 12.05
N ALA A 140 5.82 6.64 11.18
CA ALA A 140 7.25 6.82 11.04
C ALA A 140 7.52 8.29 10.67
N PRO A 141 8.38 9.02 11.40
CA PRO A 141 8.65 10.41 11.10
C PRO A 141 9.10 10.52 9.65
N SER A 142 8.33 11.25 8.83
CA SER A 142 8.82 11.71 7.54
C SER A 142 10.18 12.34 7.80
N ALA A 143 11.24 11.74 7.24
CA ALA A 143 12.56 12.35 7.33
C ALA A 143 12.40 13.82 6.93
N PRO A 144 12.92 14.78 7.73
CA PRO A 144 12.81 16.18 7.39
C PRO A 144 13.25 16.34 5.93
N PRO A 145 12.50 17.10 5.11
CA PRO A 145 12.81 17.24 3.69
C PRO A 145 14.31 17.53 3.59
N ALA A 146 15.02 16.68 2.84
CA ALA A 146 16.46 16.84 2.64
C ALA A 146 16.69 18.33 2.30
N PRO A 147 17.62 19.02 2.99
CA PRO A 147 17.86 20.42 2.74
C PRO A 147 18.04 20.59 1.23
N LEU A 148 17.15 21.36 0.61
CA LEU A 148 17.28 21.72 -0.80
C LEU A 148 18.73 22.16 -1.01
N PRO A 149 19.42 21.69 -2.06
CA PRO A 149 20.77 22.15 -2.33
C PRO A 149 20.74 23.67 -2.29
N SER A 150 21.49 24.26 -1.35
CA SER A 150 21.55 25.72 -1.22
C SER A 150 22.11 26.23 -2.54
N VAL A 151 21.27 26.82 -3.37
CA VAL A 151 21.73 27.55 -4.56
C VAL A 151 22.76 28.55 -4.03
N PRO A 152 24.02 28.52 -4.50
CA PRO A 152 25.02 29.51 -4.08
C PRO A 152 24.39 30.89 -4.23
N ARG A 153 24.36 31.65 -3.13
CA ARG A 153 23.86 33.03 -3.18
C ARG A 153 24.82 33.83 -4.02
N THR A 154 24.54 33.96 -5.32
CA THR A 154 25.29 34.81 -6.24
C THR A 154 25.27 36.24 -5.71
N SER A 155 26.44 36.74 -5.35
CA SER A 155 26.61 38.07 -4.79
C SER A 155 26.53 39.12 -5.90
N PHE A 156 26.35 40.39 -5.51
CA PHE A 156 26.40 41.51 -6.45
C PHE A 156 27.73 41.54 -7.24
N ALA A 157 28.84 41.16 -6.59
CA ALA A 157 30.16 41.11 -7.22
C ALA A 157 30.24 40.04 -8.31
N ASP A 158 29.59 38.89 -8.10
CA ASP A 158 29.56 37.79 -9.09
C ASP A 158 28.79 38.21 -10.35
N TYR A 159 27.64 38.89 -10.16
CA TYR A 159 26.89 39.45 -11.28
C TYR A 159 27.67 40.54 -12.02
N LEU A 160 28.41 41.38 -11.31
CA LEU A 160 29.23 42.43 -11.92
C LEU A 160 30.41 41.84 -12.71
N ALA A 161 31.06 40.80 -12.18
CA ALA A 161 32.13 40.10 -12.87
C ALA A 161 31.63 39.41 -14.14
N ALA A 162 30.48 38.72 -14.08
CA ALA A 162 29.85 38.11 -15.24
C ALA A 162 29.48 39.15 -16.33
N ALA A 163 28.90 40.28 -15.93
CA ALA A 163 28.58 41.35 -16.86
C ALA A 163 29.83 42.01 -17.49
N ARG A 164 30.94 42.11 -16.76
CA ARG A 164 32.23 42.60 -17.30
C ARG A 164 32.81 41.63 -18.32
N ALA A 165 32.79 40.34 -18.03
CA ALA A 165 33.29 39.30 -18.94
C ALA A 165 32.51 39.27 -20.27
N ALA A 166 31.21 39.57 -20.23
CA ALA A 166 30.35 39.63 -21.42
C ALA A 166 30.42 40.96 -22.19
N ARG A 167 31.14 41.98 -21.68
CA ARG A 167 31.17 43.31 -22.30
C ARG A 167 32.15 43.35 -23.48
N THR A 168 31.65 43.72 -24.65
CA THR A 168 32.47 44.11 -25.80
C THR A 168 32.45 45.64 -25.98
N PRO A 169 33.44 46.24 -26.69
CA PRO A 169 33.56 47.69 -26.84
C PRO A 169 32.34 48.36 -27.47
N ASP A 170 31.62 47.65 -28.34
CA ASP A 170 30.49 48.18 -29.11
C ASP A 170 29.14 48.07 -28.41
N VAL A 171 29.10 47.46 -27.22
CA VAL A 171 27.85 47.20 -26.50
C VAL A 171 27.47 48.38 -25.60
N LYS A 172 26.30 48.94 -25.86
CA LYS A 172 25.67 49.93 -24.97
C LYS A 172 25.16 49.25 -23.70
N VAL A 173 25.81 49.54 -22.58
CA VAL A 173 25.41 49.02 -21.26
C VAL A 173 24.03 49.57 -20.89
N THR A 174 23.03 48.68 -20.85
CA THR A 174 21.66 49.00 -20.43
C THR A 174 21.17 47.99 -19.39
N PRO A 175 20.18 48.33 -18.53
CA PRO A 175 19.59 47.36 -17.61
C PRO A 175 18.98 46.14 -18.31
N ALA A 176 18.49 46.29 -19.54
CA ALA A 176 17.98 45.18 -20.33
C ALA A 176 19.11 44.20 -20.71
N TRP A 177 20.21 44.72 -21.24
CA TRP A 177 21.39 43.93 -21.58
C TRP A 177 22.00 43.22 -20.37
N VAL A 178 22.09 43.89 -19.22
CA VAL A 178 22.61 43.26 -17.98
C VAL A 178 21.75 42.06 -17.55
N ARG A 179 20.43 42.14 -17.71
CA ARG A 179 19.54 41.00 -17.39
C ARG A 179 19.71 39.84 -18.35
N GLU A 180 19.95 40.15 -19.62
CA GLU A 180 20.16 39.15 -20.65
C GLU A 180 21.43 38.34 -20.40
N VAL A 181 22.54 39.01 -20.07
CA VAL A 181 23.84 38.35 -19.88
C VAL A 181 24.03 37.72 -18.50
N THR A 182 23.32 38.20 -17.47
CA THR A 182 23.50 37.67 -16.10
C THR A 182 22.27 37.00 -15.48
N GLY A 183 21.09 37.07 -16.12
CA GLY A 183 19.85 36.52 -15.56
C GLY A 183 19.36 37.19 -14.27
N CYS A 184 19.90 38.35 -13.89
CA CYS A 184 19.57 39.00 -12.61
C CYS A 184 18.17 39.65 -12.61
N SER A 185 17.65 39.92 -11.40
CA SER A 185 16.34 40.56 -11.24
C SER A 185 16.33 42.01 -11.76
N ARG A 186 15.12 42.53 -12.07
CA ARG A 186 14.93 43.90 -12.60
C ARG A 186 15.58 44.97 -11.71
N GLY A 187 15.46 44.84 -10.39
CA GLY A 187 16.05 45.79 -9.44
C GLY A 187 17.58 45.72 -9.32
N LEU A 188 18.17 44.55 -9.55
CA LEU A 188 19.63 44.39 -9.52
C LEU A 188 20.28 44.90 -10.81
N SER A 189 19.61 44.69 -11.94
CA SER A 189 20.11 45.07 -13.26
C SER A 189 20.33 46.56 -13.46
N SER A 190 19.48 47.41 -12.86
CA SER A 190 19.66 48.86 -12.91
C SER A 190 20.88 49.32 -12.12
N ARG A 191 21.13 48.71 -10.94
CA ARG A 191 22.29 48.99 -10.10
C ARG A 191 23.59 48.51 -10.74
N LEU A 192 23.58 47.33 -11.35
CA LEU A 192 24.72 46.78 -12.08
C LEU A 192 25.05 47.61 -13.33
N ALA A 193 24.04 48.02 -14.10
CA ALA A 193 24.23 48.89 -15.26
C ALA A 193 24.84 50.25 -14.85
N ALA A 194 24.35 50.86 -13.76
CA ALA A 194 24.91 52.10 -13.23
C ALA A 194 26.37 51.95 -12.80
N ALA A 195 26.72 50.84 -12.13
CA ALA A 195 28.09 50.55 -11.72
C ALA A 195 29.04 50.38 -12.93
N LEU A 196 28.60 49.66 -13.96
CA LEU A 196 29.39 49.42 -15.19
C LEU A 196 29.61 50.70 -16.01
N VAL A 197 28.63 51.61 -16.02
CA VAL A 197 28.75 52.94 -16.66
C VAL A 197 29.69 53.85 -15.87
N ALA A 198 29.63 53.82 -14.53
CA ALA A 198 30.52 54.60 -13.67
C ALA A 198 32.00 54.16 -13.77
N ASP A 199 32.25 52.87 -14.02
CA ASP A 199 33.60 52.34 -14.27
C ASP A 199 34.13 52.75 -15.65
N GLY A 200 33.25 52.80 -16.67
CA GLY A 200 33.62 53.22 -18.03
C GLY A 200 33.91 54.72 -18.20
N GLY A 201 33.66 55.54 -17.17
CA GLY A 201 33.99 56.96 -17.13
C GLY A 201 35.25 57.31 -16.35
N ARG A 202 35.96 56.31 -15.78
CA ARG A 202 37.25 56.49 -15.07
C ARG A 202 38.43 55.90 -15.85
N SER A 203 38.43 56.10 -17.18
CA SER A 203 39.56 55.78 -18.05
C SER A 203 40.38 57.04 -18.30
#